data_AF-A0A167WQV3-F1
#
_entry.id   AF-A0A167WQV3-F1
#
_cell.length_a   1.000
_cell.length_b   1.000
_cell.length_c   1.000
_cell.angle_alpha   90.00
_cell.angle_beta   90.00
_cell.angle_gamma   90.00
#
_symmetry.space_group_name_H-M   'P 1'
#
loop_
_entity.id
_entity.type
_entity.pdbx_description
1 polymer ?
#
loop_
_entity_poly.entity_id
_entity_poly.type
_entity_poly.pdbx_seq_one_letter_code
_entity_poly.pdbx_strand_id
1 'polypeptide(L)'
;DDKNPIILPDVSSSDFDEFLAILYPIDFRRPTEKTTAQWTSVLHLAAKWGFESIQLLAIDKLTATAIPVDKIVLGRRYGISDWLPGSYEAVCTRADPLTVEEGMKLGVEDIIKISAARQ
;
A
#
# COMPACT_ATOMS: atom_id res chain seq x y z
N ASP A 1 0.72 31.74 -12.58
CA ASP A 1 2.05 32.36 -12.58
C ASP A 1 3.03 31.25 -12.86
N ASP A 2 3.24 30.95 -14.15
CA ASP A 2 3.89 29.72 -14.62
C ASP A 2 5.41 29.73 -14.42
N LYS A 3 5.93 30.79 -13.77
CA LYS A 3 7.36 31.05 -13.61
C LYS A 3 7.95 30.44 -12.34
N ASN A 4 7.12 30.00 -11.38
CA ASN A 4 7.55 29.42 -10.11
C ASN A 4 6.69 28.19 -9.75
N PRO A 5 6.93 27.03 -10.39
CA PRO A 5 6.16 25.82 -10.09
C PRO A 5 6.46 25.32 -8.67
N ILE A 6 5.45 24.70 -8.03
CA ILE A 6 5.65 23.94 -6.80
C ILE A 6 6.23 22.58 -7.18
N ILE A 7 7.46 22.31 -6.75
CA ILE A 7 8.12 21.02 -6.98
C ILE A 7 7.69 20.03 -5.90
N LEU A 8 7.21 18.86 -6.31
CA LEU A 8 6.86 17.75 -5.44
C LEU A 8 7.98 16.70 -5.46
N PRO A 9 8.94 16.74 -4.52
CA PRO A 9 10.04 15.78 -4.51
C PRO A 9 9.53 14.37 -4.22
N ASP A 10 10.10 13.38 -4.91
CA ASP A 10 9.79 11.96 -4.74
C ASP A 10 8.30 11.63 -4.96
N VAL A 11 7.69 12.28 -5.95
CA VAL A 11 6.32 12.00 -6.39
C VAL A 11 6.33 11.82 -7.90
N SER A 12 5.95 10.64 -8.37
CA SER A 12 5.77 10.41 -9.80
C SER A 12 4.47 11.08 -10.29
N SER A 13 4.44 11.50 -11.55
CA SER A 13 3.23 12.10 -12.14
C SER A 13 2.04 11.14 -12.08
N SER A 14 2.29 9.84 -12.32
CA SER A 14 1.26 8.80 -12.20
C SER A 14 0.71 8.68 -10.78
N ASP A 15 1.56 8.69 -9.74
CA ASP A 15 1.06 8.60 -8.36
C ASP A 15 0.22 9.81 -8.00
N PHE A 16 0.64 11.00 -8.47
CA PHE A 16 -0.11 12.22 -8.23
C PHE A 16 -1.46 12.22 -8.94
N ASP A 17 -1.50 11.76 -10.20
CA ASP A 17 -2.76 11.61 -10.95
C ASP A 17 -3.72 10.66 -10.24
N GLU A 18 -3.22 9.56 -9.68
CA GLU A 18 -4.06 8.61 -8.92
C GLU A 18 -4.66 9.24 -7.67
N PHE A 19 -3.91 10.11 -6.98
CA PHE A 19 -4.38 10.84 -5.81
C PHE A 19 -5.36 11.96 -6.20
N LEU A 20 -5.07 12.72 -7.25
CA LEU A 20 -5.98 13.75 -7.77
C LEU A 20 -7.31 13.15 -8.22
N ALA A 21 -7.32 11.94 -8.78
CA ALA A 21 -8.55 11.25 -9.15
C ALA A 21 -9.45 10.90 -7.93
N ILE A 22 -8.92 10.90 -6.70
CA ILE A 22 -9.73 10.78 -5.48
C ILE A 22 -10.35 12.13 -5.10
N LEU A 23 -9.60 13.22 -5.23
CA LEU A 23 -10.04 14.57 -4.87
C LEU A 23 -10.99 15.18 -5.92
N TYR A 24 -10.74 14.88 -7.18
CA TYR A 24 -11.42 15.44 -8.35
C TYR A 24 -11.92 14.32 -9.26
N PRO A 25 -12.82 13.44 -8.79
CA PRO A 25 -13.36 12.38 -9.62
C PRO A 25 -14.25 12.96 -10.72
N ILE A 26 -14.15 12.37 -11.91
CA ILE A 26 -14.96 12.75 -13.07
C ILE A 26 -16.44 12.39 -12.83
N ASP A 27 -16.72 11.25 -12.20
CA ASP A 27 -18.05 10.85 -11.76
C ASP A 27 -18.01 10.35 -10.31
N PHE A 28 -18.55 11.15 -9.39
CA PHE A 28 -18.64 10.80 -7.97
C PHE A 28 -19.52 9.57 -7.69
N ARG A 29 -20.46 9.24 -8.59
CA ARG A 29 -21.33 8.06 -8.44
C ARG A 29 -20.68 6.79 -8.93
N ARG A 30 -19.63 6.90 -9.76
CA ARG A 30 -18.91 5.78 -10.36
C ARG A 30 -17.41 6.04 -10.29
N PRO A 31 -16.80 5.91 -9.10
CA PRO A 31 -15.37 6.08 -8.94
C PRO A 31 -14.62 5.11 -9.86
N THR A 32 -13.55 5.58 -10.49
CA THR A 32 -12.68 4.72 -11.31
C THR A 32 -12.12 3.59 -10.45
N GLU A 33 -12.21 2.36 -10.95
CA GLU A 33 -11.58 1.21 -10.30
C GLU A 33 -10.06 1.38 -10.30
N LYS A 34 -9.43 1.02 -9.18
CA LYS A 34 -7.99 1.14 -8.97
C LYS A 34 -7.43 -0.20 -8.53
N THR A 35 -6.28 -0.54 -9.09
CA THR A 35 -5.46 -1.69 -8.70
C THR A 35 -4.85 -1.49 -7.31
N THR A 36 -4.35 -2.57 -6.71
CA THR A 36 -3.61 -2.53 -5.44
C THR A 36 -2.41 -1.58 -5.49
N ALA A 37 -1.70 -1.53 -6.62
CA ALA A 37 -0.58 -0.61 -6.80
C ALA A 37 -1.05 0.86 -6.77
N GLN A 38 -2.11 1.19 -7.49
CA GLN A 38 -2.68 2.54 -7.50
C GLN A 38 -3.21 2.95 -6.12
N TRP A 39 -3.89 2.06 -5.39
CA TRP A 39 -4.28 2.33 -4.00
C TRP A 39 -3.10 2.52 -3.06
N THR A 40 -1.99 1.81 -3.31
CA THR A 40 -0.74 2.01 -2.55
C THR A 40 -0.14 3.39 -2.80
N SER A 41 -0.18 3.88 -4.05
CA SER A 41 0.23 5.25 -4.38
C SER A 41 -0.64 6.30 -3.69
N VAL A 42 -1.96 6.11 -3.70
CA VAL A 42 -2.91 6.98 -2.98
C VAL A 42 -2.61 6.99 -1.49
N LEU A 43 -2.42 5.82 -0.88
CA LEU A 43 -2.06 5.69 0.54
C LEU A 43 -0.77 6.44 0.85
N HIS A 44 0.25 6.30 0.01
CA HIS A 44 1.54 6.95 0.20
C HIS A 44 1.43 8.47 0.22
N LEU A 45 0.75 9.06 -0.77
CA LEU A 45 0.58 10.50 -0.86
C LEU A 45 -0.36 11.05 0.21
N ALA A 46 -1.43 10.32 0.54
CA ALA A 46 -2.34 10.70 1.62
C ALA A 46 -1.60 10.79 2.96
N ALA A 47 -0.80 9.78 3.29
CA ALA A 47 0.01 9.79 4.51
C ALA A 47 1.09 10.88 4.48
N LYS A 48 1.77 11.07 3.34
CA LYS A 48 2.82 12.10 3.16
C LYS A 48 2.29 13.52 3.37
N TRP A 49 1.06 13.79 2.96
CA TRP A 49 0.46 15.13 3.01
C TRP A 49 -0.59 15.30 4.13
N GLY A 50 -0.84 14.28 4.95
CA GLY A 50 -1.74 14.37 6.10
C GLY A 50 -3.23 14.33 5.77
N PHE A 51 -3.62 13.72 4.64
CA PHE A 51 -5.04 13.53 4.27
C PHE A 51 -5.62 12.29 4.93
N GLU A 52 -5.90 12.36 6.23
CA GLU A 52 -6.33 11.22 7.06
C GLU A 52 -7.55 10.47 6.49
N SER A 53 -8.60 11.17 6.06
CA SER A 53 -9.79 10.51 5.49
C SER A 53 -9.49 9.73 4.21
N ILE A 54 -8.56 10.22 3.38
CA ILE A 54 -8.13 9.52 2.15
C ILE A 54 -7.21 8.36 2.50
N GLN A 55 -6.37 8.51 3.53
CA GLN A 55 -5.55 7.45 4.06
C GLN A 55 -6.42 6.27 4.51
N LEU A 56 -7.47 6.52 5.30
CA LEU A 56 -8.43 5.51 5.75
C LEU A 56 -9.15 4.84 4.58
N LEU A 57 -9.61 5.63 3.59
CA LEU A 57 -10.21 5.07 2.37
C LEU A 57 -9.26 4.10 1.65
N ALA A 58 -7.99 4.48 1.48
CA ALA A 58 -7.00 3.62 0.83
C ALA A 58 -6.73 2.35 1.65
N ILE A 59 -6.69 2.45 2.98
CA ILE A 59 -6.57 1.31 3.89
C ILE A 59 -7.76 0.37 3.71
N ASP A 60 -9.00 0.85 3.70
CA ASP A 60 -10.18 0.00 3.52
C ASP A 60 -10.13 -0.78 2.21
N LYS A 61 -9.73 -0.11 1.12
CA LYS A 61 -9.62 -0.72 -0.21
C LYS A 61 -8.51 -1.76 -0.27
N LEU A 62 -7.34 -1.46 0.30
CA LEU A 62 -6.21 -2.38 0.37
C LEU A 62 -6.46 -3.56 1.32
N THR A 63 -7.26 -3.36 2.37
CA THR A 63 -7.68 -4.46 3.25
C THR A 63 -8.40 -5.55 2.45
N ALA A 64 -9.20 -5.16 1.47
CA ALA A 64 -9.94 -6.10 0.63
C ALA A 64 -9.11 -6.72 -0.51
N THR A 65 -8.11 -6.01 -1.05
CA THR A 65 -7.45 -6.38 -2.32
C THR A 65 -5.98 -6.73 -2.21
N ALA A 66 -5.27 -6.27 -1.17
CA ALA A 66 -3.83 -6.50 -1.05
C ALA A 66 -3.52 -7.94 -0.62
N ILE A 67 -2.45 -8.49 -1.19
CA ILE A 67 -1.93 -9.79 -0.80
C ILE A 67 -1.27 -9.71 0.59
N PRO A 68 -1.16 -10.83 1.33
CA PRO A 68 -0.60 -10.83 2.68
C PRO A 68 0.78 -10.18 2.81
N VAL A 69 1.68 -10.41 1.83
CA VAL A 69 3.02 -9.82 1.83
C VAL A 69 2.96 -8.29 1.75
N ASP A 70 2.14 -7.76 0.85
CA ASP A 70 1.99 -6.31 0.72
C ASP A 70 1.32 -5.72 1.98
N LYS A 71 0.37 -6.42 2.59
CA LYS A 71 -0.22 -6.01 3.87
C LYS A 71 0.79 -5.94 5.01
N ILE A 72 1.75 -6.87 5.08
CA ILE A 72 2.84 -6.80 6.06
C ILE A 72 3.67 -5.54 5.85
N VAL A 73 4.11 -5.31 4.61
CA VAL A 73 5.00 -4.19 4.26
C VAL A 73 4.32 -2.85 4.49
N LEU A 74 3.10 -2.68 3.99
CA LEU A 74 2.32 -1.46 4.13
C LEU A 74 1.86 -1.26 5.58
N GLY A 75 1.44 -2.32 6.26
CA GLY A 75 1.01 -2.26 7.65
C GLY A 75 2.13 -1.80 8.58
N ARG A 76 3.37 -2.25 8.36
CA ARG A 76 4.53 -1.73 9.09
C ARG A 76 4.84 -0.29 8.74
N ARG A 77 4.86 0.04 7.45
CA ARG A 77 5.23 1.39 6.97
C ARG A 77 4.28 2.47 7.47
N TYR A 78 2.99 2.18 7.55
CA TYR A 78 1.94 3.15 7.89
C TYR A 78 1.29 2.90 9.26
N GLY A 79 1.80 1.95 10.05
CA GLY A 79 1.30 1.68 11.41
C GLY A 79 -0.07 0.98 11.47
N ILE A 80 -0.44 0.19 10.46
CA ILE A 80 -1.71 -0.55 10.39
C ILE A 80 -1.52 -1.92 11.06
N SER A 81 -1.53 -1.94 12.39
CA SER A 81 -1.22 -3.14 13.18
C SER A 81 -2.19 -4.29 12.96
N ASP A 82 -3.46 -3.99 12.69
CA ASP A 82 -4.53 -5.00 12.53
C ASP A 82 -4.28 -5.96 11.35
N TRP A 83 -3.52 -5.53 10.35
CA TRP A 83 -3.17 -6.38 9.21
C TRP A 83 -2.11 -7.42 9.54
N LEU A 84 -1.23 -7.14 10.50
CA LEU A 84 0.00 -7.90 10.67
C LEU A 84 -0.25 -9.35 11.09
N PRO A 85 -1.04 -9.65 12.16
CA PRO A 85 -1.17 -11.02 12.64
C PRO A 85 -1.73 -11.97 11.59
N GLY A 86 -2.87 -11.61 10.96
CA GLY A 86 -3.50 -12.45 9.95
C GLY A 86 -2.67 -12.57 8.66
N SER A 87 -1.88 -11.54 8.32
CA SER A 87 -1.01 -11.62 7.14
C SER A 87 0.21 -12.50 7.39
N TYR A 88 0.84 -12.45 8.57
CA TYR A 88 1.91 -13.37 8.93
C TYR A 88 1.44 -14.81 8.96
N GLU A 89 0.28 -15.07 9.57
CA GLU A 89 -0.31 -16.41 9.60
C GLU A 89 -0.55 -16.94 8.18
N ALA A 90 -1.13 -16.14 7.29
CA ALA A 90 -1.38 -16.53 5.91
C ALA A 90 -0.07 -16.84 5.15
N VAL A 91 1.01 -16.07 5.36
CA VAL A 91 2.30 -16.33 4.74
C VAL A 91 3.00 -17.56 5.33
N CYS A 92 2.85 -17.82 6.63
CA CYS A 92 3.45 -18.99 7.28
C CYS A 92 2.71 -20.30 6.97
N THR A 93 1.41 -20.26 6.71
CA THR A 93 0.58 -21.47 6.52
C THR A 93 0.37 -21.87 5.05
N ARG A 94 0.60 -20.96 4.10
CA ARG A 94 0.43 -21.28 2.66
C ARG A 94 1.45 -22.32 2.18
N ALA A 95 1.04 -23.16 1.23
CA ALA A 95 1.90 -24.22 0.68
C ALA A 95 3.16 -23.66 0.00
N ASP A 96 3.01 -22.62 -0.83
CA ASP A 96 4.12 -22.06 -1.58
C ASP A 96 5.09 -21.26 -0.69
N PRO A 97 6.41 -21.44 -0.85
CA PRO A 97 7.41 -20.64 -0.15
C PRO A 97 7.35 -19.16 -0.58
N LEU A 98 8.09 -18.30 0.12
CA LEU A 98 8.30 -16.92 -0.33
C LEU A 98 9.01 -16.89 -1.68
N THR A 99 8.51 -16.09 -2.62
CA THR A 99 9.26 -15.80 -3.84
C THR A 99 10.40 -14.83 -3.54
N VAL A 100 11.34 -14.70 -4.48
CA VAL A 100 12.45 -13.75 -4.35
C VAL A 100 11.92 -12.32 -4.26
N GLU A 101 10.90 -11.98 -5.04
CA GLU A 101 10.27 -10.66 -5.07
C GLU A 101 9.58 -10.34 -3.74
N GLU A 102 8.88 -11.30 -3.15
CA GLU A 102 8.27 -11.14 -1.83
C GLU A 102 9.33 -11.00 -0.74
N GLY A 103 10.40 -11.79 -0.80
CA GLY A 103 11.54 -11.67 0.11
C GLY A 103 12.18 -10.29 0.06
N MET A 104 12.41 -9.76 -1.14
CA MET A 104 12.96 -8.40 -1.30
C MET A 104 12.08 -7.32 -0.67
N LYS A 105 10.75 -7.49 -0.69
CA LYS A 105 9.82 -6.55 -0.06
C LYS A 105 9.80 -6.64 1.48
N LEU A 106 9.85 -7.85 2.03
CA LEU A 106 9.75 -8.11 3.48
C LEU A 106 11.04 -7.75 4.23
N GLY A 107 12.19 -7.87 3.55
CA GLY A 107 13.50 -7.71 4.16
C GLY A 107 13.94 -8.94 4.96
N VAL A 108 15.24 -8.98 5.28
CA VAL A 108 15.91 -10.19 5.79
C VAL A 108 15.32 -10.70 7.11
N GLU A 109 14.98 -9.80 8.04
CA GLU A 109 14.46 -10.19 9.35
C GLU A 109 13.14 -10.96 9.26
N ASP A 110 12.23 -10.51 8.38
CA ASP A 110 10.93 -11.16 8.19
C ASP A 110 11.07 -12.50 7.48
N ILE A 111 11.96 -12.59 6.49
CA ILE A 111 12.26 -13.84 5.82
C ILE A 111 12.73 -14.88 6.84
N ILE A 112 13.64 -14.52 7.74
CA ILE A 112 14.15 -15.42 8.79
C ILE A 112 13.02 -15.87 9.72
N LYS A 113 12.22 -14.93 10.22
CA LYS A 113 11.10 -15.25 11.14
C LYS A 113 10.04 -16.12 10.48
N ILE A 114 9.65 -15.79 9.25
CA ILE A 114 8.67 -16.57 8.48
C ILE A 114 9.23 -17.96 8.19
N SER A 115 10.49 -18.07 7.74
CA SER A 115 11.12 -19.36 7.46
C SER A 115 11.25 -20.24 8.70
N ALA A 116 11.46 -19.67 9.89
CA ALA A 116 11.52 -20.42 11.14
C ALA A 116 10.14 -20.86 11.65
N ALA A 117 9.09 -20.13 11.29
CA ALA A 117 7.71 -20.41 11.71
C ALA A 117 6.96 -21.35 10.74
N ARG A 118 7.37 -21.43 9.47
CA ARG A 118 6.83 -22.38 8.49
C ARG A 118 7.17 -23.81 8.91
N GLN A 119 6.14 -24.65 9.02
CA GLN A 119 6.25 -26.10 9.27
C GLN A 119 6.15 -26.89 7.97
#